data_AF-A0A261W9P5-F1
#
_entry.id   AF-A0A261W9P5-F1
#
_cell.length_a   1.000
_cell.length_b   1.000
_cell.length_c   1.000
_cell.angle_alpha   90.00
_cell.angle_beta   90.00
_cell.angle_gamma   90.00
#
_symmetry.space_group_name_H-M   'P 1'
#
loop_
_entity.id
_entity.type
_entity.pdbx_description
1 polymer ?
#
loop_
_entity_poly.entity_id
_entity_poly.type
_entity_poly.pdbx_seq_one_letter_code
_entity_poly.pdbx_strand_id
1 'polypeptide(L)'
;TLQLGFGYPQVGAELAHRWHLPQVIQQAIAYQAKPLEAPDDAPLPRIVAQAVIISDALETNGGATPQAQKASDGPLMEGIDLDALFAGLPAVLEADKAFSELLS
;
A
#
# COMPACT_ATOMS: atom_id res chain seq x y z
N THR A 1 8.23 7.76 -26.76
CA THR A 1 8.08 6.63 -25.81
C THR A 1 6.72 6.01 -26.06
N LEU A 2 6.71 4.70 -26.35
CA LEU A 2 5.48 3.96 -26.68
C LEU A 2 4.55 3.99 -25.45
N GLN A 3 3.55 4.87 -25.45
CA GLN A 3 2.47 4.80 -24.48
C GLN A 3 1.56 3.66 -24.92
N LEU A 4 1.89 2.43 -24.51
CA LEU A 4 0.88 1.37 -24.51
C LEU A 4 -0.30 1.91 -23.69
N GLY A 5 -1.51 1.83 -24.21
CA GLY A 5 -2.73 2.36 -23.58
C GLY A 5 -3.16 1.64 -22.30
N PHE A 6 -2.22 1.16 -21.50
CA PHE A 6 -2.39 0.42 -20.25
C PHE A 6 -1.44 0.99 -19.19
N GLY A 7 -1.94 1.26 -17.99
CA GLY A 7 -1.12 1.69 -16.85
C GLY A 7 -0.52 0.50 -16.08
N TYR A 8 0.38 0.81 -15.14
CA TYR A 8 1.03 -0.17 -14.26
C TYR A 8 0.03 -1.07 -13.48
N PRO A 9 -1.11 -0.57 -12.94
CA PRO A 9 -2.09 -1.42 -12.27
C PRO A 9 -2.74 -2.47 -13.17
N GLN A 10 -2.99 -2.14 -14.45
CA GLN A 10 -3.58 -3.08 -15.40
C GLN A 10 -2.61 -4.22 -15.76
N VAL A 11 -1.31 -3.89 -15.88
CA VAL A 11 -0.27 -4.90 -16.12
C VAL A 11 -0.11 -5.82 -14.90
N GLY A 12 -0.12 -5.26 -13.69
CA GLY A 12 -0.05 -6.05 -12.45
C GLY A 12 -1.26 -6.98 -12.27
N ALA A 13 -2.46 -6.50 -12.57
CA ALA A 13 -3.68 -7.30 -12.49
C ALA A 13 -3.69 -8.46 -13.51
N GLU A 14 -3.23 -8.20 -14.73
CA GLU A 14 -3.10 -9.23 -15.78
C GLU A 14 -2.07 -10.31 -15.39
N LEU A 15 -0.95 -9.92 -14.77
CA LEU A 15 0.02 -10.89 -14.24
C LEU A 15 -0.57 -11.74 -13.11
N ALA A 16 -1.25 -11.10 -12.15
CA ALA A 16 -1.93 -11.79 -11.05
C ALA A 16 -2.98 -12.78 -11.54
N HIS A 17 -3.70 -12.43 -12.61
CA HIS A 17 -4.66 -13.31 -13.28
C HIS A 17 -3.96 -14.54 -13.88
N ARG A 18 -2.85 -14.34 -14.61
CA ARG A 18 -2.08 -15.44 -15.24
C ARG A 18 -1.41 -16.38 -14.23
N TRP A 19 -1.11 -15.90 -13.03
CA TRP A 19 -0.62 -16.73 -11.93
C TRP A 19 -1.75 -17.39 -11.12
N HIS A 20 -3.01 -17.23 -11.55
CA HIS A 20 -4.19 -17.78 -10.89
C HIS A 20 -4.33 -17.34 -9.42
N LEU A 21 -3.91 -16.12 -9.08
CA LEU A 21 -4.11 -15.58 -7.74
C LEU A 21 -5.61 -15.41 -7.43
N PRO A 22 -6.03 -15.49 -6.16
CA PRO A 22 -7.41 -15.23 -5.78
C PRO A 22 -7.94 -13.88 -6.28
N GLN A 23 -9.23 -13.82 -6.64
CA GLN A 23 -9.87 -12.60 -7.19
C GLN A 23 -9.69 -11.38 -6.28
N VAL A 24 -9.70 -11.59 -4.96
CA VAL A 24 -9.50 -10.52 -3.98
C VAL A 24 -8.12 -9.84 -4.12
N ILE A 25 -7.08 -10.60 -4.49
CA ILE A 25 -5.72 -10.09 -4.73
C ILE A 25 -5.67 -9.38 -6.08
N GLN A 26 -6.28 -9.98 -7.12
CA GLN A 26 -6.36 -9.35 -8.44
C GLN A 26 -7.04 -7.97 -8.35
N GLN A 27 -8.14 -7.86 -7.60
CA GLN A 27 -8.85 -6.59 -7.36
C GLN A 27 -8.01 -5.59 -6.58
N ALA A 28 -7.33 -6.02 -5.50
CA ALA A 28 -6.43 -5.15 -4.74
C ALA A 28 -5.37 -4.51 -5.65
N ILE A 29 -4.75 -5.30 -6.54
CA ILE A 29 -3.74 -4.82 -7.48
C ILE A 29 -4.33 -3.91 -8.57
N ALA A 30 -5.50 -4.27 -9.11
CA ALA A 30 -6.14 -3.51 -10.18
C ALA A 30 -6.56 -2.10 -9.73
N TYR A 31 -7.04 -1.98 -8.49
CA TYR A 31 -7.62 -0.74 -7.98
C TYR A 31 -6.73 0.00 -6.97
N GLN A 32 -5.51 -0.45 -6.69
CA GLN A 32 -4.61 0.21 -5.73
C GLN A 32 -4.37 1.71 -6.01
N ALA A 33 -4.34 2.13 -7.27
CA ALA A 33 -4.15 3.54 -7.64
C ALA A 33 -5.46 4.36 -7.58
N LYS A 34 -6.60 3.66 -7.50
CA LYS A 34 -7.95 4.23 -7.51
C LYS A 34 -8.88 3.42 -6.61
N PRO A 35 -8.61 3.37 -5.29
CA PRO A 35 -9.28 2.44 -4.38
C PRO A 35 -10.79 2.68 -4.26
N LEU A 36 -11.25 3.89 -4.54
CA LEU A 36 -12.68 4.26 -4.51
C LEU A 36 -13.46 3.82 -5.75
N GLU A 37 -12.77 3.43 -6.84
CA GLU A 37 -13.41 2.86 -8.04
C GLU A 37 -13.57 1.33 -7.94
N ALA A 38 -13.15 0.72 -6.82
CA ALA A 38 -13.26 -0.71 -6.62
C ALA A 38 -14.73 -1.17 -6.52
N PRO A 39 -15.09 -2.31 -7.14
CA PRO A 39 -16.43 -2.87 -7.04
C PRO A 39 -16.76 -3.28 -5.60
N ASP A 40 -18.05 -3.23 -5.26
CA ASP A 40 -18.63 -3.75 -4.00
C ASP A 40 -17.97 -3.21 -2.71
N ASP A 41 -17.40 -2.01 -2.76
CA ASP A 41 -16.62 -1.40 -1.65
C ASP A 41 -15.54 -2.35 -1.12
N ALA A 42 -14.86 -3.06 -2.02
CA ALA A 42 -13.81 -4.01 -1.66
C ALA A 42 -12.74 -3.33 -0.78
N PRO A 43 -12.47 -3.86 0.44
CA PRO A 43 -11.64 -3.17 1.41
C PRO A 43 -10.14 -3.24 1.07
N LEU A 44 -9.69 -4.29 0.39
CA LEU A 44 -8.26 -4.52 0.14
C LEU A 44 -7.61 -3.45 -0.76
N PRO A 45 -8.20 -3.01 -1.89
CA PRO A 45 -7.68 -1.87 -2.65
C PRO A 45 -7.39 -0.65 -1.78
N ARG A 46 -8.28 -0.33 -0.84
CA ARG A 46 -8.12 0.80 0.09
C ARG A 46 -6.95 0.57 1.03
N ILE A 47 -6.86 -0.62 1.63
CA ILE A 47 -5.75 -0.98 2.53
C ILE A 47 -4.40 -0.89 1.81
N VAL A 48 -4.31 -1.39 0.57
CA VAL A 48 -3.08 -1.30 -0.23
C VAL A 48 -2.72 0.16 -0.52
N ALA A 49 -3.68 0.97 -0.96
CA ALA A 49 -3.44 2.39 -1.21
C ALA A 49 -2.96 3.13 0.06
N GLN A 50 -3.56 2.83 1.21
CA GLN A 50 -3.16 3.38 2.50
C GLN A 50 -1.73 2.96 2.87
N ALA A 51 -1.40 1.68 2.69
CA ALA A 51 -0.06 1.16 2.95
C ALA A 51 1.01 1.82 2.06
N VAL A 52 0.70 2.08 0.78
CA VAL A 52 1.62 2.81 -0.12
C VAL A 52 1.85 4.23 0.38
N ILE A 53 0.79 4.96 0.75
CA ILE A 53 0.91 6.34 1.28
C ILE A 53 1.78 6.37 2.55
N ILE A 54 1.57 5.40 3.45
CA ILE A 54 2.38 5.29 4.67
C ILE A 54 3.83 4.97 4.31
N SER A 55 4.08 4.00 3.43
CA SER A 55 5.43 3.62 2.99
C SER A 55 6.18 4.82 2.39
N ASP A 56 5.56 5.55 1.47
CA ASP A 56 6.15 6.74 0.83
C ASP A 56 6.48 7.83 1.87
N ALA A 57 5.59 8.02 2.86
CA ALA A 57 5.82 8.98 3.93
C ALA A 57 6.97 8.56 4.86
N LEU A 58 7.08 7.27 5.19
CA LEU A 58 8.18 6.74 5.98
C LEU A 58 9.51 6.89 5.23
N GLU A 59 9.57 6.53 3.95
CA GLU A 59 10.78 6.65 3.13
C GLU A 59 11.24 8.11 3.01
N THR A 60 10.30 9.02 2.74
CA THR A 60 10.60 10.45 2.56
C THR A 60 11.09 11.13 3.85
N ASN A 61 10.66 10.65 5.01
CA ASN A 61 10.93 11.29 6.30
C ASN A 61 11.85 10.47 7.22
N GLY A 62 12.52 9.44 6.67
CA GLY A 62 13.53 8.66 7.41
C GLY A 62 12.95 7.74 8.48
N GLY A 63 11.73 7.22 8.29
CA GLY A 63 11.06 6.28 9.18
C GLY A 63 9.82 6.85 9.86
N ALA A 64 9.39 6.21 10.95
CA ALA A 64 8.16 6.52 11.69
C ALA A 64 8.29 7.79 12.55
N THR A 65 8.46 8.93 11.89
CA THR A 65 8.62 10.25 12.50
C THR A 65 7.27 11.00 12.58
N PRO A 66 7.15 12.03 13.44
CA PRO A 66 5.97 12.90 13.43
C PRO A 66 5.71 13.57 12.08
N GLN A 67 6.77 13.84 11.30
CA GLN A 67 6.66 14.38 9.94
C GLN A 67 6.05 13.35 8.97
N ALA A 68 6.48 12.08 9.06
CA ALA A 68 5.88 11.00 8.28
C ALA A 68 4.38 10.85 8.62
N GLN A 69 4.03 10.86 9.91
CA GLN A 69 2.65 10.75 10.35
C GLN A 69 1.76 11.86 9.77
N LYS A 70 2.24 13.10 9.82
CA LYS A 70 1.54 14.25 9.23
C LYS A 70 1.46 14.15 7.70
N ALA A 71 2.48 13.60 7.06
CA ALA A 71 2.49 13.41 5.60
C ALA A 71 1.59 12.27 5.13
N SER A 72 1.31 11.29 5.99
CA SER A 72 0.37 10.20 5.70
C SER A 72 -1.10 10.60 5.83
N ASP A 73 -1.40 11.68 6.55
CA ASP A 73 -2.78 12.15 6.76
C ASP A 73 -3.43 12.62 5.45
N GLY A 74 -4.74 12.42 5.34
CA GLY A 74 -5.51 12.78 4.16
C GLY A 74 -6.83 12.00 4.02
N PRO A 75 -7.58 12.22 2.93
CA PRO A 75 -8.94 11.66 2.77
C PRO A 75 -9.01 10.13 2.83
N LEU A 76 -7.95 9.44 2.41
CA LEU A 76 -7.87 7.98 2.47
C LEU A 76 -7.57 7.45 3.88
N MET A 77 -7.13 8.30 4.82
CA MET A 77 -6.87 7.93 6.21
C MET A 77 -8.02 8.29 7.15
N GLU A 78 -9.14 8.81 6.64
CA GLU A 78 -10.31 9.09 7.45
C GLU A 78 -10.78 7.81 8.18
N GLY A 79 -10.90 7.91 9.50
CA GLY A 79 -11.26 6.80 10.38
C GLY A 79 -10.11 5.87 10.78
N ILE A 80 -8.88 6.12 10.31
CA ILE A 80 -7.69 5.42 10.80
C ILE A 80 -7.11 6.19 11.99
N ASP A 81 -6.87 5.47 13.08
CA ASP A 81 -6.10 5.98 14.21
C ASP A 81 -4.61 6.01 13.84
N LEU A 82 -4.17 7.12 13.26
CA LEU A 82 -2.78 7.32 12.85
C LEU A 82 -1.84 7.35 14.06
N ASP A 83 -2.30 7.79 15.23
CA ASP A 83 -1.47 7.79 16.45
C ASP A 83 -1.18 6.36 16.88
N ALA A 84 -2.20 5.50 16.96
CA ALA A 84 -2.02 4.09 17.27
C ALA A 84 -1.19 3.36 16.21
N LEU A 85 -1.40 3.67 14.93
CA LEU A 85 -0.64 3.09 13.83
C LEU A 85 0.85 3.44 13.94
N PHE A 86 1.19 4.72 14.10
CA PHE A 86 2.58 5.16 14.21
C PHE A 86 3.26 4.73 15.50
N ALA A 87 2.51 4.53 16.59
CA ALA A 87 3.02 3.90 17.80
C ALA A 87 3.40 2.42 17.57
N GLY A 88 2.69 1.71 16.69
CA GLY A 88 2.94 0.29 16.37
C GLY A 88 4.02 0.05 15.31
N LEU A 89 4.22 0.99 14.37
CA LEU A 89 5.14 0.85 13.25
C LEU A 89 6.59 0.49 13.64
N PRO A 90 7.23 1.09 14.67
CA PRO A 90 8.62 0.79 15.00
C PRO A 90 8.88 -0.70 15.25
N ALA A 91 8.01 -1.37 16.00
CA ALA A 91 8.18 -2.80 16.29
C ALA A 91 8.06 -3.67 15.03
N VAL A 92 7.16 -3.30 14.12
CA VAL A 92 6.96 -4.03 12.85
C VAL A 92 8.16 -3.83 11.91
N LEU A 93 8.66 -2.60 11.80
CA LEU A 93 9.81 -2.29 10.95
C LEU A 93 11.09 -2.98 11.42
N GLU A 94 11.31 -3.06 12.74
CA GLU A 94 12.46 -3.80 13.28
C GLU A 94 12.35 -5.32 13.03
N ALA A 95 11.14 -5.88 13.10
CA ALA A 95 10.92 -7.28 12.76
C ALA A 95 11.18 -7.58 11.27
N ASP A 96 10.80 -6.66 10.38
CA ASP A 96 11.05 -6.77 8.93
C ASP A 96 12.55 -6.68 8.58
N LYS A 97 13.30 -5.80 9.27
CA LYS A 97 14.78 -5.76 9.14
C LYS A 97 15.40 -7.10 9.49
N ALA A 98 15.01 -7.70 10.60
CA ALA A 98 15.51 -9.01 11.02
C ALA A 98 15.20 -10.12 10.00
N PHE A 99 14.05 -10.03 9.32
CA PHE A 99 13.70 -10.94 8.24
C PHE A 99 14.54 -10.69 6.97
N SER A 100 14.76 -9.43 6.61
CA SER A 100 15.59 -9.04 5.46
C SER A 100 17.05 -9.47 5.64
N GLU A 101 17.61 -9.32 6.84
CA GLU A 101 18.96 -9.78 7.19
C GLU A 101 19.12 -11.31 7.13
N LEU A 102 18.03 -12.06 7.30
CA LEU A 102 18.03 -13.53 7.17
C LEU A 102 18.08 -14.00 5.71
N LEU A 103 17.64 -13.16 4.77
CA LEU A 103 17.60 -13.47 3.33
C LEU A 103 18.84 -13.00 2.56
N SER A 104 19.71 -12.20 3.19
CA SER A 104 20.97 -11.68 2.64
C SER A 104 22.19 -12.54 2.97
#